data_AF-A0A1Y0VNT6-F1
#
_entry.id   AF-A0A1Y0VNT6-F1
#
_cell.length_a   1.000
_cell.length_b   1.000
_cell.length_c   1.000
_cell.angle_alpha   90.00
_cell.angle_beta   90.00
_cell.angle_gamma   90.00
#
_symmetry.space_group_name_H-M   'P 1'
#
loop_
_entity.id
_entity.type
_entity.pdbx_description
1 polymer ?
#
loop_
_entity_poly.entity_id
_entity_poly.type
_entity_poly.pdbx_seq_one_letter_code
_entity_poly.pdbx_strand_id
1 'polypeptide(L)'
;MIVVDAPCSGEGMFRKDPAAMEYWNKDYPSECANRQREILKSAMKMLAPKGTLVYSTCTFAPEEDEQIIAWLLDNYENLALVDVPKQDDMDAGRPEWADGNPELTKAVRLFPHHFQGEGHFMAKLVNHGMETPTEKTRAKKKKKQSSNSKSLNKTQVKLWETFAKAFLKDSNYFDLAHLMVQKDRLYYQSERLDLEGLRYIKPGLELGEFKKNRFEPSQSL
;
A
#
# COMPACT_ATOMS: atom_id res chain seq x y z
N MET A 1 6.12 5.31 2.84
CA MET A 1 5.13 5.78 1.85
C MET A 1 3.88 4.92 1.99
N ILE A 2 2.69 5.50 1.84
CA ILE A 2 1.41 4.80 1.83
C ILE A 2 0.73 5.12 0.50
N VAL A 3 0.16 4.11 -0.14
CA VAL A 3 -0.70 4.28 -1.32
C VAL A 3 -2.11 3.87 -0.92
N VAL A 4 -3.07 4.76 -1.16
CA VAL A 4 -4.49 4.52 -0.96
C VAL A 4 -5.15 4.59 -2.34
N ASP A 5 -5.23 3.43 -2.99
CA ASP A 5 -6.10 3.21 -4.13
C ASP A 5 -7.50 2.90 -3.58
N ALA A 6 -8.36 3.92 -3.57
CA ALA A 6 -9.54 3.89 -2.74
C ALA A 6 -10.73 3.23 -3.45
N PRO A 7 -11.53 2.39 -2.76
CA PRO A 7 -12.82 1.98 -3.27
C PRO A 7 -13.66 3.22 -3.60
N CYS A 8 -14.11 3.32 -4.85
CA CYS A 8 -14.81 4.49 -5.38
C CYS A 8 -16.04 4.08 -6.19
N SER A 9 -16.80 5.07 -6.66
CA SER A 9 -17.99 4.82 -7.50
C SER A 9 -17.68 4.19 -8.86
N GLY A 10 -16.41 4.20 -9.29
CA GLY A 10 -15.92 3.40 -10.41
C GLY A 10 -16.40 3.85 -11.79
N GLU A 11 -16.72 5.14 -11.98
CA GLU A 11 -17.21 5.67 -13.25
C GLU A 11 -16.23 5.46 -14.42
N GLY A 12 -14.92 5.44 -14.13
CA GLY A 12 -13.89 5.09 -15.11
C GLY A 12 -13.99 3.65 -15.61
N MET A 13 -14.64 2.75 -14.88
CA MET A 13 -14.82 1.36 -15.29
C MET A 13 -15.96 1.15 -16.28
N PHE A 14 -16.87 2.12 -16.47
CA PHE A 14 -18.06 1.96 -17.31
C PHE A 14 -17.76 1.51 -18.75
N ARG A 15 -16.61 1.92 -19.30
CA ARG A 15 -16.19 1.53 -20.65
C ARG A 15 -15.74 0.06 -20.75
N LYS A 16 -15.18 -0.50 -19.67
CA LYS A 16 -14.66 -1.88 -19.61
C LYS A 16 -15.62 -2.87 -18.98
N ASP A 17 -16.43 -2.42 -18.04
CA ASP A 17 -17.35 -3.25 -17.27
C ASP A 17 -18.74 -2.59 -17.22
N PRO A 18 -19.64 -2.97 -18.14
CA PRO A 18 -21.00 -2.44 -18.15
C PRO A 18 -21.79 -2.70 -16.86
N ALA A 19 -21.45 -3.76 -16.10
CA ALA A 19 -22.13 -4.06 -14.84
C ALA A 19 -21.84 -3.01 -13.76
N ALA A 20 -20.72 -2.26 -13.86
CA ALA A 20 -20.41 -1.16 -12.95
C ALA A 20 -21.48 -0.05 -12.99
N MET A 21 -22.18 0.13 -14.13
CA MET A 21 -23.27 1.09 -14.24
C MET A 21 -24.52 0.67 -13.45
N GLU A 22 -24.72 -0.63 -13.19
CA GLU A 22 -25.91 -1.12 -12.47
C GLU A 22 -25.91 -0.73 -10.99
N TYR A 23 -24.73 -0.58 -10.40
CA TYR A 23 -24.56 -0.21 -8.99
C TYR A 23 -24.44 1.30 -8.78
N TRP A 24 -24.26 2.07 -9.84
CA TRP A 24 -24.11 3.52 -9.76
C TRP A 24 -25.47 4.22 -9.59
N ASN A 25 -25.50 5.21 -8.70
CA ASN A 25 -26.62 6.12 -8.54
C ASN A 25 -26.11 7.48 -8.03
N LYS A 26 -26.97 8.51 -8.02
CA LYS A 26 -26.57 9.90 -7.73
C LYS A 26 -26.00 10.10 -6.32
N ASP A 27 -26.40 9.28 -5.35
CA ASP A 27 -25.94 9.41 -3.97
C ASP A 27 -24.64 8.62 -3.74
N TYR A 28 -24.30 7.69 -4.64
CA TYR A 28 -23.19 6.76 -4.49
C TYR A 28 -21.81 7.42 -4.37
N PRO A 29 -21.46 8.47 -5.15
CA PRO A 29 -20.20 9.18 -4.95
C PRO A 29 -20.02 9.75 -3.54
N SER A 30 -21.09 10.31 -2.95
CA SER A 30 -21.06 10.82 -1.58
C SER A 30 -20.88 9.71 -0.54
N GLU A 31 -21.50 8.55 -0.75
CA GLU A 31 -21.30 7.37 0.10
C GLU A 31 -19.87 6.84 0.03
N CYS A 32 -19.29 6.77 -1.17
CA CYS A 32 -17.92 6.39 -1.40
C CYS A 32 -16.94 7.38 -0.77
N ALA A 33 -17.16 8.69 -0.94
CA ALA A 33 -16.37 9.74 -0.31
C ALA A 33 -16.34 9.61 1.23
N ASN A 34 -17.49 9.30 1.86
CA ASN A 34 -17.54 9.02 3.30
C ASN A 34 -16.66 7.83 3.69
N ARG A 35 -16.72 6.73 2.92
CA ARG A 35 -15.87 5.54 3.14
C ARG A 35 -14.39 5.86 2.95
N GLN A 36 -14.05 6.64 1.92
CA GLN A 36 -12.68 7.07 1.62
C GLN A 36 -12.11 7.89 2.76
N ARG A 37 -12.88 8.81 3.36
CA ARG A 37 -12.48 9.55 4.57
C ARG A 37 -12.14 8.62 5.73
N GLU A 38 -12.92 7.56 5.99
CA GLU A 38 -12.61 6.60 7.05
C GLU A 38 -11.33 5.79 6.79
N ILE A 39 -11.09 5.38 5.55
CA ILE A 39 -9.85 4.73 5.13
C ILE A 39 -8.67 5.68 5.34
N LEU A 40 -8.80 6.93 4.89
CA LEU A 40 -7.76 7.94 5.00
C LEU A 40 -7.46 8.32 6.45
N LYS A 41 -8.46 8.41 7.33
CA LYS A 41 -8.22 8.57 8.79
C LYS A 41 -7.33 7.47 9.35
N SER A 42 -7.46 6.24 8.86
CA SER A 42 -6.60 5.13 9.28
C SER A 42 -5.21 5.22 8.64
N ALA A 43 -5.12 5.57 7.36
CA ALA A 43 -3.84 5.78 6.66
C ALA A 43 -3.00 6.89 7.32
N MET A 44 -3.62 8.00 7.70
CA MET A 44 -2.94 9.14 8.32
C MET A 44 -2.36 8.80 9.70
N LYS A 45 -2.95 7.87 10.45
CA LYS A 45 -2.37 7.35 11.71
C LYS A 45 -1.07 6.57 11.49
N MET A 46 -0.86 6.02 10.30
CA MET A 46 0.32 5.22 9.94
C MET A 46 1.34 6.02 9.14
N LEU A 47 0.99 7.22 8.65
CA LEU A 47 1.85 8.03 7.82
C LEU A 47 2.95 8.68 8.67
N ALA A 48 4.16 8.15 8.54
CA ALA A 48 5.32 8.69 9.25
C ALA A 48 5.56 10.18 8.93
N PRO A 49 6.18 10.94 9.84
CA PRO A 49 6.79 12.24 9.53
C PRO A 49 7.66 12.16 8.28
N LYS A 50 7.59 13.16 7.40
CA LYS A 50 8.23 13.19 6.07
C LYS A 50 7.77 12.08 5.12
N GLY A 51 6.76 11.30 5.50
CA GLY A 51 6.16 10.24 4.70
C GLY A 51 5.32 10.80 3.56
N THR A 52 5.25 10.03 2.47
CA THR A 52 4.38 10.32 1.32
C THR A 52 3.10 9.50 1.38
N LEU A 53 1.97 10.15 1.13
CA LEU A 53 0.68 9.55 0.82
C LEU A 53 0.40 9.75 -0.67
N VAL A 54 0.08 8.68 -1.39
CA VAL A 54 -0.50 8.76 -2.74
C VAL A 54 -1.94 8.32 -2.63
N TYR A 55 -2.87 9.17 -3.06
CA TYR A 55 -4.29 8.89 -3.13
C TYR A 55 -4.70 8.76 -4.59
N SER A 56 -5.49 7.74 -4.92
CA SER A 56 -6.01 7.53 -6.27
C SER A 56 -7.41 6.93 -6.27
N THR A 57 -8.14 7.20 -7.34
CA THR A 57 -9.47 6.64 -7.62
C THR A 57 -9.59 6.33 -9.11
N CYS A 58 -10.50 5.42 -9.48
CA CYS A 58 -10.92 5.18 -10.86
C CYS A 58 -12.33 5.77 -11.14
N THR A 59 -12.65 6.92 -10.56
CA THR A 59 -13.91 7.65 -10.78
C THR A 59 -13.65 9.06 -11.31
N PHE A 60 -14.70 9.77 -11.69
CA PHE A 60 -14.61 11.18 -12.12
C PHE A 60 -15.24 12.14 -11.12
N ALA A 61 -16.05 11.65 -10.18
CA ALA A 61 -16.80 12.43 -9.21
C ALA A 61 -15.92 13.35 -8.32
N PRO A 62 -16.17 14.67 -8.32
CA PRO A 62 -15.51 15.64 -7.44
C PRO A 62 -15.55 15.28 -5.95
N GLU A 63 -16.65 14.69 -5.48
CA GLU A 63 -16.90 14.29 -4.10
C GLU A 63 -15.83 13.31 -3.58
N GLU A 64 -15.32 12.49 -4.48
CA GLU A 64 -14.32 11.45 -4.21
C GLU A 64 -12.90 11.93 -4.52
N ASP A 65 -12.74 12.97 -5.33
CA ASP A 65 -11.44 13.42 -5.82
C ASP A 65 -11.01 14.73 -5.13
N GLU A 66 -11.26 15.90 -5.74
CA GLU A 66 -10.79 17.18 -5.18
C GLU A 66 -11.34 17.45 -3.79
N GLN A 67 -12.58 17.07 -3.49
CA GLN A 67 -13.17 17.29 -2.18
C GLN A 67 -12.52 16.42 -1.10
N ILE A 68 -12.02 15.22 -1.44
CA ILE A 68 -11.22 14.40 -0.53
C ILE A 68 -9.87 15.05 -0.26
N ILE A 69 -9.23 15.61 -1.29
CA ILE A 69 -7.94 16.29 -1.13
C ILE A 69 -8.10 17.58 -0.33
N ALA A 70 -9.11 18.39 -0.61
CA ALA A 70 -9.44 19.58 0.17
C ALA A 70 -9.69 19.21 1.64
N TRP A 71 -10.51 18.18 1.90
CA TRP A 71 -10.75 17.67 3.24
C TRP A 71 -9.47 17.22 3.95
N LEU A 72 -8.56 16.53 3.25
CA LEU A 72 -7.25 16.14 3.81
C LEU A 72 -6.40 17.35 4.19
N LEU A 73 -6.32 18.38 3.34
CA LEU A 73 -5.53 19.58 3.61
C LEU A 73 -6.12 20.40 4.77
N ASP A 74 -7.46 20.44 4.89
CA ASP A 74 -8.16 21.13 5.98
C ASP A 74 -7.99 20.40 7.34
N ASN A 75 -7.95 19.07 7.34
CA ASN A 75 -7.94 18.28 8.59
C ASN A 75 -6.54 17.89 9.08
N TYR A 76 -5.49 18.08 8.27
CA TYR A 76 -4.12 17.70 8.60
C TYR A 76 -3.13 18.81 8.25
N GLU A 77 -2.88 19.73 9.19
CA GLU A 77 -2.06 20.95 9.01
C GLU A 77 -0.65 20.72 8.43
N ASN A 78 -0.05 19.58 8.72
CA ASN A 78 1.30 19.24 8.24
C ASN A 78 1.30 18.60 6.86
N LEU A 79 0.14 18.39 6.24
CA LEU A 79 0.03 17.71 4.96
C LEU A 79 0.05 18.75 3.84
N ALA A 80 0.93 18.57 2.86
CA ALA A 80 1.00 19.43 1.69
C ALA A 80 0.90 18.61 0.41
N LEU A 81 0.19 19.17 -0.57
CA LEU A 81 0.06 18.60 -1.90
C LEU A 81 1.35 18.86 -2.70
N VAL A 82 1.85 17.84 -3.38
CA VAL A 82 3.09 17.89 -4.15
C VAL A 82 2.78 17.63 -5.61
N ASP A 83 3.44 18.38 -6.49
CA ASP A 83 3.32 18.19 -7.93
C ASP A 83 3.61 16.74 -8.34
N VAL A 84 2.65 16.19 -9.06
CA VAL A 84 2.82 14.97 -9.83
C VAL A 84 3.24 15.39 -11.25
N PRO A 85 4.33 14.83 -11.81
CA PRO A 85 4.72 15.07 -13.19
C PRO A 85 3.57 14.69 -14.15
N LYS A 86 3.09 15.65 -14.92
CA LYS A 86 2.00 15.47 -15.91
C LYS A 86 2.59 15.32 -17.31
N GLN A 87 1.93 14.52 -18.14
CA GLN A 87 2.14 14.55 -19.59
C GLN A 87 1.13 15.53 -20.21
N ASP A 88 1.37 15.98 -21.45
CA ASP A 88 0.55 17.00 -22.11
C ASP A 88 -0.94 16.62 -22.18
N ASP A 89 -1.24 15.32 -22.28
CA ASP A 89 -2.60 14.78 -22.38
C ASP A 89 -3.26 14.52 -21.01
N MET A 90 -2.61 14.90 -19.90
CA MET A 90 -3.13 14.75 -18.56
C MET A 90 -3.65 16.08 -18.03
N ASP A 91 -4.86 16.07 -17.48
CA ASP A 91 -5.48 17.25 -16.90
C ASP A 91 -5.00 17.49 -15.47
N ALA A 92 -4.98 18.76 -15.06
CA ALA A 92 -4.83 19.12 -13.65
C ALA A 92 -6.13 18.85 -12.87
N GLY A 93 -6.01 18.64 -11.56
CA GLY A 93 -7.16 18.75 -10.66
C GLY A 93 -7.80 20.13 -10.74
N ARG A 94 -9.09 20.21 -10.44
CA ARG A 94 -9.92 21.42 -10.65
C ARG A 94 -10.27 22.10 -9.33
N PRO A 95 -9.62 23.21 -8.94
CA PRO A 95 -9.91 23.91 -7.68
C PRO A 95 -11.39 24.23 -7.49
N GLU A 96 -12.10 24.58 -8.56
CA GLU A 96 -13.52 24.94 -8.57
C GLU A 96 -14.46 23.76 -8.23
N TRP A 97 -13.95 22.54 -8.18
CA TRP A 97 -14.70 21.32 -7.83
C TRP A 97 -14.69 21.01 -6.33
N ALA A 98 -13.96 21.81 -5.54
CA ALA A 98 -13.92 21.73 -4.09
C ALA A 98 -14.02 23.12 -3.44
N ASP A 99 -12.97 23.57 -2.76
CA ASP A 99 -12.91 24.80 -1.94
C ASP A 99 -12.24 25.98 -2.66
N GLY A 100 -11.91 25.83 -3.95
CA GLY A 100 -11.20 26.84 -4.72
C GLY A 100 -9.70 26.90 -4.44
N ASN A 101 -9.12 25.97 -3.67
CA ASN A 101 -7.69 25.95 -3.36
C ASN A 101 -6.84 25.70 -4.63
N PRO A 102 -6.00 26.67 -5.07
CA PRO A 102 -5.18 26.54 -6.27
C PRO A 102 -4.20 25.36 -6.23
N GLU A 103 -3.83 24.90 -5.03
CA GLU A 103 -2.94 23.75 -4.87
C GLU A 103 -3.53 22.49 -5.52
N LEU A 104 -4.86 22.36 -5.62
CA LEU A 104 -5.52 21.21 -6.24
C LEU A 104 -5.09 20.96 -7.70
N THR A 105 -4.55 21.97 -8.39
CA THR A 105 -3.96 21.83 -9.73
C THR A 105 -2.72 20.91 -9.77
N LYS A 106 -2.11 20.64 -8.60
CA LYS A 106 -0.99 19.70 -8.45
C LYS A 106 -1.45 18.24 -8.61
N ALA A 107 -2.72 17.94 -8.34
CA ALA A 107 -3.33 16.64 -8.63
C ALA A 107 -3.50 16.44 -10.15
N VAL A 108 -3.74 15.19 -10.54
CA VAL A 108 -3.86 14.79 -11.95
C VAL A 108 -5.18 14.10 -12.18
N ARG A 109 -5.84 14.44 -13.29
CA ARG A 109 -6.98 13.74 -13.85
C ARG A 109 -6.60 13.14 -15.20
N LEU A 110 -6.99 11.88 -15.40
CA LEU A 110 -6.84 11.16 -16.65
C LEU A 110 -8.23 10.96 -17.24
N PHE A 111 -8.69 11.93 -18.03
CA PHE A 111 -9.98 11.79 -18.71
C PHE A 111 -9.84 10.97 -20.00
N PRO A 112 -10.76 10.04 -20.30
CA PRO A 112 -10.64 9.13 -21.44
C PRO A 112 -10.72 9.82 -22.82
N HIS A 113 -11.15 11.09 -22.88
CA HIS A 113 -11.22 11.88 -24.11
C HIS A 113 -9.98 12.75 -24.34
N HIS A 114 -9.07 12.86 -23.36
CA HIS A 114 -7.79 13.55 -23.48
C HIS A 114 -6.63 12.56 -23.43
N PHE A 115 -6.65 11.65 -22.46
CA PHE A 115 -5.62 10.65 -22.23
C PHE A 115 -6.04 9.26 -22.72
N GLN A 116 -5.09 8.50 -23.30
CA GLN A 116 -5.31 7.11 -23.67
C GLN A 116 -5.37 6.19 -22.42
N GLY A 117 -6.54 6.15 -21.79
CA GLY A 117 -6.84 5.38 -20.59
C GLY A 117 -8.34 5.31 -20.32
N GLU A 118 -8.74 4.62 -19.25
CA GLU A 118 -10.16 4.48 -18.87
C GLU A 118 -10.69 5.69 -18.10
N GLY A 119 -9.88 6.18 -17.15
CA GLY A 119 -10.32 7.15 -16.15
C GLY A 119 -9.52 6.98 -14.86
N HIS A 120 -8.92 8.05 -14.35
CA HIS A 120 -8.25 8.02 -13.05
C HIS A 120 -8.06 9.41 -12.46
N PHE A 121 -8.01 9.49 -11.13
CA PHE A 121 -7.52 10.64 -10.38
C PHE A 121 -6.31 10.24 -9.55
N MET A 122 -5.35 11.15 -9.39
CA MET A 122 -4.17 10.94 -8.55
C MET A 122 -3.73 12.22 -7.84
N ALA A 123 -3.45 12.09 -6.55
CA ALA A 123 -2.87 13.15 -5.73
C ALA A 123 -1.71 12.60 -4.89
N LYS A 124 -0.64 13.37 -4.77
CA LYS A 124 0.52 13.05 -3.94
C LYS A 124 0.65 14.08 -2.83
N LEU A 125 0.66 13.62 -1.59
CA LEU A 125 0.80 14.46 -0.41
C LEU A 125 2.04 14.06 0.40
N VAL A 126 2.68 15.02 1.05
CA VAL A 126 3.82 14.80 1.96
C VAL A 126 3.47 15.36 3.33
N ASN A 127 3.74 14.56 4.37
CA ASN A 127 3.62 14.99 5.76
C ASN A 127 4.89 15.73 6.18
N HIS A 128 4.84 17.06 6.34
CA HIS A 128 5.94 17.90 6.79
C HIS A 128 6.11 17.95 8.31
N GLY A 129 5.35 17.15 9.05
CA GLY A 129 5.46 17.04 10.50
C GLY A 129 6.89 16.70 10.91
N MET A 130 7.31 17.23 12.06
CA MET A 130 8.57 16.83 12.67
C MET A 130 8.40 15.48 13.37
N GLU A 131 9.48 14.73 13.48
CA GLU A 131 9.51 13.59 14.39
C GLU A 131 9.28 14.12 15.81
N THR A 132 8.07 13.99 16.32
CA THR A 132 7.89 13.95 17.77
C THR A 132 8.60 12.69 18.25
N PRO A 133 9.39 12.76 19.34
CA PRO A 133 9.92 11.56 19.97
C PRO A 133 8.72 10.65 20.18
N THR A 134 8.71 9.50 19.52
CA THR A 134 7.64 8.53 19.68
C THR A 134 7.52 8.31 21.17
N GLU A 135 6.39 8.71 21.76
CA GLU A 135 5.97 8.11 23.00
C GLU A 135 5.94 6.62 22.66
N LYS A 136 6.99 5.92 23.07
CA LYS A 136 6.97 4.49 23.24
C LYS A 136 5.78 4.31 24.16
N THR A 137 4.60 4.08 23.58
CA THR A 137 3.50 3.46 24.28
C THR A 137 4.19 2.33 25.00
N ARG A 138 4.21 2.42 26.33
CA ARG A 138 4.76 1.37 27.19
C ARG A 138 3.90 0.16 26.90
N ALA A 139 4.21 -0.54 25.80
CA ALA A 139 3.97 -1.94 25.65
C ALA A 139 4.68 -2.50 26.87
N LYS A 140 3.88 -2.75 27.91
CA LYS A 140 4.30 -3.51 29.09
C LYS A 140 5.18 -4.61 28.55
N LYS A 141 6.40 -4.77 29.10
CA LYS A 141 7.28 -5.92 28.86
C LYS A 141 6.46 -7.20 29.09
N LYS A 142 5.65 -7.60 28.12
CA LYS A 142 5.15 -8.95 28.00
C LYS A 142 6.41 -9.74 27.73
N LYS A 143 6.66 -10.76 28.57
CA LYS A 143 7.68 -11.78 28.31
C LYS A 143 7.63 -12.08 26.82
N LYS A 144 8.78 -12.03 26.13
CA LYS A 144 8.94 -12.49 24.74
C LYS A 144 8.32 -13.90 24.64
N GLN A 145 7.05 -13.98 24.32
CA GLN A 145 6.46 -15.18 23.76
C GLN A 145 6.84 -15.09 22.29
N SER A 146 7.73 -15.99 21.88
CA SER A 146 8.27 -16.06 20.53
C SER A 146 7.14 -15.89 19.53
N SER A 147 7.23 -14.89 18.64
CA SER A 147 6.44 -14.88 17.43
C SER A 147 6.56 -16.26 16.77
N ASN A 148 5.48 -16.78 16.21
CA ASN A 148 5.40 -18.12 15.62
C ASN A 148 6.33 -18.34 14.38
N SER A 149 7.28 -17.45 14.13
CA SER A 149 8.45 -17.68 13.29
C SER A 149 9.43 -18.59 14.02
N LYS A 150 9.33 -19.91 13.82
CA LYS A 150 10.40 -20.80 14.27
C LYS A 150 11.62 -20.55 13.40
N SER A 151 12.72 -20.15 14.02
CA SER A 151 14.04 -20.17 13.38
C SER A 151 14.30 -21.57 12.82
N LEU A 152 14.98 -21.66 11.68
CA LEU A 152 15.29 -22.93 11.02
C LEU A 152 16.03 -23.86 11.98
N ASN A 153 15.69 -25.15 11.97
CA ASN A 153 16.50 -26.16 12.64
C ASN A 153 17.75 -26.51 11.81
N LYS A 154 18.72 -27.21 12.42
CA LYS A 154 20.00 -27.57 11.77
C LYS A 154 19.81 -28.34 10.44
N THR A 155 18.81 -29.23 10.38
CA THR A 155 18.51 -30.00 9.16
C THR A 155 17.97 -29.09 8.06
N GLN A 156 17.05 -28.20 8.40
CA GLN A 156 16.49 -27.22 7.47
C GLN A 156 17.55 -26.27 6.93
N VAL A 157 18.44 -25.77 7.79
CA VAL A 157 19.59 -24.94 7.36
C VAL A 157 20.43 -25.71 6.35
N LYS A 158 20.81 -26.96 6.65
CA LYS A 158 21.62 -27.79 5.74
C LYS A 158 20.92 -28.02 4.40
N LEU A 159 19.63 -28.35 4.41
CA LEU A 159 18.86 -28.58 3.18
C LEU A 159 18.78 -27.31 2.32
N TRP A 160 18.50 -26.17 2.96
CA TRP A 160 18.49 -24.86 2.29
C TRP A 160 19.85 -24.51 1.70
N GLU A 161 20.92 -24.58 2.49
CA GLU A 161 22.27 -24.24 2.03
C GLU A 161 22.74 -25.17 0.89
N THR A 162 22.38 -26.45 0.94
CA THR A 162 22.70 -27.41 -0.12
C THR A 162 22.01 -27.01 -1.42
N PHE A 163 20.73 -26.66 -1.37
CA PHE A 163 20.00 -26.15 -2.51
C PHE A 163 20.58 -24.82 -3.02
N ALA A 164 20.78 -23.84 -2.12
CA ALA A 164 21.25 -22.52 -2.45
C ALA A 164 22.61 -22.55 -3.17
N LYS A 165 23.54 -23.38 -2.69
CA LYS A 165 24.87 -23.57 -3.32
C LYS A 165 24.80 -24.27 -4.67
N ALA A 166 23.84 -25.16 -4.86
CA ALA A 166 23.72 -25.93 -6.10
C ALA A 166 23.01 -25.17 -7.22
N PHE A 167 22.06 -24.27 -6.88
CA PHE A 167 21.13 -23.71 -7.87
C PHE A 167 21.07 -22.17 -7.90
N LEU A 168 21.46 -21.45 -6.85
CA LEU A 168 21.45 -19.99 -6.88
C LEU A 168 22.77 -19.44 -7.41
N LYS A 169 22.70 -18.34 -8.19
CA LYS A 169 23.89 -17.62 -8.67
C LYS A 169 24.71 -17.04 -7.53
N ASP A 170 24.02 -16.50 -6.52
CA ASP A 170 24.60 -16.06 -5.27
C ASP A 170 23.96 -16.84 -4.12
N SER A 171 24.71 -17.80 -3.58
CA SER A 171 24.24 -18.65 -2.48
C SER A 171 24.08 -17.90 -1.16
N ASN A 172 24.62 -16.68 -1.03
CA ASN A 172 24.61 -15.88 0.18
C ASN A 172 23.61 -14.72 0.11
N TYR A 173 22.87 -14.56 -1.00
CA TYR A 173 21.89 -13.49 -1.18
C TYR A 173 20.84 -13.47 -0.05
N PHE A 174 20.42 -14.64 0.42
CA PHE A 174 19.43 -14.79 1.47
C PHE A 174 20.09 -15.01 2.83
N ASP A 175 20.22 -13.94 3.62
CA ASP A 175 20.70 -14.01 5.01
C ASP A 175 19.81 -14.96 5.84
N LEU A 176 20.46 -15.94 6.49
CA LEU A 176 19.81 -16.88 7.40
C LEU A 176 19.06 -16.17 8.54
N ALA A 177 19.50 -14.99 8.97
CA ALA A 177 18.82 -14.19 9.99
C ALA A 177 17.46 -13.67 9.53
N HIS A 178 17.22 -13.62 8.23
CA HIS A 178 15.98 -13.13 7.60
C HIS A 178 15.09 -14.27 7.12
N LEU A 179 15.52 -15.52 7.32
CA LEU A 179 14.74 -16.70 7.02
C LEU A 179 13.79 -17.05 8.16
N MET A 180 12.57 -17.40 7.79
CA MET A 180 11.54 -17.85 8.72
C MET A 180 10.86 -19.11 8.20
N VAL A 181 10.54 -20.02 9.11
CA VAL A 181 9.76 -21.21 8.79
C VAL A 181 8.36 -21.07 9.38
N GLN A 182 7.36 -21.27 8.51
CA GLN A 182 5.97 -21.40 8.92
C GLN A 182 5.41 -22.71 8.39
N LYS A 183 5.03 -23.60 9.33
CA LYS A 183 4.78 -25.03 9.04
C LYS A 183 6.02 -25.65 8.41
N ASP A 184 5.96 -26.04 7.15
CA ASP A 184 7.08 -26.62 6.40
C ASP A 184 7.60 -25.67 5.30
N ARG A 185 7.05 -24.46 5.18
CA ARG A 185 7.44 -23.48 4.15
C ARG A 185 8.51 -22.53 4.68
N LEU A 186 9.50 -22.28 3.83
CA LEU A 186 10.58 -21.34 4.06
C LEU A 186 10.26 -20.01 3.37
N TYR A 187 10.34 -18.92 4.13
CA TYR A 187 10.18 -17.57 3.61
C TYR A 187 11.39 -16.71 3.95
N TYR A 188 11.66 -15.73 3.10
CA TYR A 188 12.64 -14.67 3.32
C TYR A 188 11.95 -13.33 3.49
N GLN A 189 12.31 -12.59 4.54
CA GLN A 189 11.89 -11.21 4.73
C GLN A 189 13.08 -10.28 4.47
N SER A 190 13.01 -9.41 3.47
CA SER A 190 14.08 -8.42 3.22
C SER A 190 14.31 -7.51 4.41
N GLU A 191 13.25 -7.20 5.16
CA GLU A 191 13.27 -6.50 6.43
C GLU A 191 12.49 -7.31 7.47
N ARG A 192 12.98 -7.34 8.72
CA ARG A 192 12.25 -8.04 9.79
C ARG A 192 11.02 -7.26 10.19
N LEU A 193 9.86 -7.82 9.88
CA LEU A 193 8.57 -7.27 10.26
C LEU A 193 8.05 -7.95 11.53
N ASP A 194 7.57 -7.17 12.48
CA ASP A 194 6.77 -7.70 13.58
C ASP A 194 5.35 -7.98 13.07
N LEU A 195 5.02 -9.26 12.97
CA LEU A 195 3.72 -9.74 12.48
C LEU A 195 2.84 -10.26 13.64
N GLU A 196 3.23 -10.03 14.89
CA GLU A 196 2.44 -10.47 16.04
C GLU A 196 1.05 -9.80 16.04
N GLY A 197 0.00 -10.60 16.22
CA GLY A 197 -1.39 -10.12 16.22
C GLY A 197 -1.98 -9.81 14.84
N LEU A 198 -1.18 -9.86 13.77
CA LEU A 198 -1.67 -9.68 12.41
C LEU A 198 -2.09 -11.03 11.79
N ARG A 199 -3.20 -11.02 11.07
CA ARG A 199 -3.57 -12.10 10.17
C ARG A 199 -2.92 -11.84 8.81
N TYR A 200 -1.91 -12.62 8.47
CA TYR A 200 -1.18 -12.51 7.19
C TYR A 200 -1.33 -13.79 6.35
N ILE A 201 -1.19 -13.65 5.02
CA ILE A 201 -1.21 -14.78 4.08
C ILE A 201 0.20 -15.27 3.79
N LYS A 202 1.10 -14.36 3.40
CA LYS A 202 2.53 -14.63 3.17
C LYS A 202 3.37 -13.62 3.96
N PRO A 203 4.30 -14.06 4.81
CA PRO A 203 5.11 -13.15 5.62
C PRO A 203 6.34 -12.59 4.88
N GLY A 204 6.61 -13.03 3.66
CA GLY A 204 7.75 -12.62 2.84
C GLY A 204 7.79 -13.37 1.51
N LEU A 205 8.95 -13.37 0.85
CA LEU A 205 9.20 -14.16 -0.36
C LEU A 205 9.23 -15.65 0.01
N GLU A 206 8.36 -16.44 -0.60
CA GLU A 206 8.36 -17.89 -0.39
C GLU A 206 9.51 -18.54 -1.17
N LEU A 207 10.48 -19.13 -0.48
CA LEU A 207 11.62 -19.77 -1.12
C LEU A 207 11.31 -21.23 -1.51
N GLY A 208 10.45 -21.90 -0.73
CA GLY A 208 10.13 -23.30 -0.98
C GLY A 208 9.56 -24.01 0.24
N GLU A 209 9.50 -25.34 0.16
CA GLU A 209 8.96 -26.21 1.20
C GLU A 209 9.98 -27.29 1.58
N PHE A 210 10.10 -27.55 2.88
CA PHE A 210 10.83 -28.69 3.40
C PHE A 210 9.94 -29.94 3.34
N LYS A 211 10.39 -30.95 2.61
CA LYS A 211 9.81 -32.30 2.64
C LYS A 211 10.75 -33.24 3.38
N LYS A 212 10.36 -34.52 3.49
CA LYS A 212 11.22 -35.55 4.09
C LYS A 212 12.59 -35.58 3.39
N ASN A 213 13.61 -35.12 4.10
CA ASN A 213 15.02 -35.08 3.68
C ASN A 213 15.33 -34.27 2.41
N ARG A 214 14.47 -33.34 1.99
CA ARG A 214 14.74 -32.47 0.83
C ARG A 214 14.08 -31.11 0.95
N PHE A 215 14.60 -30.17 0.20
CA PHE A 215 14.00 -28.86 -0.03
C PHE A 215 13.46 -28.81 -1.46
N GLU A 216 12.20 -28.41 -1.62
CA GLU A 216 11.56 -28.21 -2.91
C GLU A 216 11.39 -26.70 -3.13
N PRO A 217 12.04 -26.08 -4.13
CA PRO A 217 11.92 -24.65 -4.37
C PRO A 217 10.50 -24.27 -4.78
N SER A 218 10.08 -23.08 -4.39
CA SER A 218 8.80 -22.52 -4.85
C SER A 218 8.96 -21.96 -6.27
N GLN A 219 7.86 -21.77 -6.98
CA GLN A 219 7.85 -21.03 -8.25
C GLN A 219 8.24 -19.55 -8.08
N SER A 220 8.08 -19.00 -6.87
CA SER A 220 8.38 -17.59 -6.59
C SER A 220 9.88 -17.33 -6.39
N LEU A 221 10.69 -18.38 -6.21
CA LEU A 221 12.14 -18.30 -6.09
C LEU A 221 12.81 -18.31 -7.47
#